data_AF-A0AA40BR68-F1
#
_entry.id   AF-A0AA40BR68-F1
#
_cell.length_a   1.000
_cell.length_b   1.000
_cell.length_c   1.000
_cell.angle_alpha   90.00
_cell.angle_beta   90.00
_cell.angle_gamma   90.00
#
_symmetry.space_group_name_H-M   'P 1'
#
loop_
_entity.id
_entity.type
_entity.pdbx_description
1 polymer ?
#
loop_
_entity_poly.entity_id
_entity_poly.type
_entity_poly.pdbx_seq_one_letter_code
_entity_poly.pdbx_strand_id
1 'polypeptide(L)'
;MVSTPPQPRETLDGVEPYIRGVRNLIDFSRKAMKRVPVVFISSVVTTEGWREKRPVPEESIHDFKFALNGYDHSKLVSSLILERATEMAGVPTEVIRVGQVYLGALPDSVGWFSTVDWTPIEGIAKEVLEVSGVTEHVDIEDVKGYFHGVNSRHTEWPTLAKTVMEFYGDRIKKMVSLDEWVRELEKSQATTEDIDQNPGIKLLDTYKAWNREAKTGQGHVEFDMMRTIKYSKTMREMNAITPALMQNWCRQWSRTDRRGSLIRG
;
A
#
# COMPACT_ATOMS: atom_id res chain seq x y z
N MET A 1 6.90 24.65 26.58
CA MET A 1 6.25 24.03 25.40
C MET A 1 7.18 24.22 24.23
N VAL A 2 7.87 23.17 23.81
CA VAL A 2 8.73 23.21 22.62
C VAL A 2 7.81 22.97 21.43
N SER A 3 7.60 23.99 20.60
CA SER A 3 6.81 23.85 19.38
C SER A 3 7.56 22.96 18.39
N THR A 4 6.97 21.84 18.01
CA THR A 4 7.44 21.00 16.91
C THR A 4 7.51 21.86 15.65
N PRO A 5 8.67 21.93 14.95
CA PRO A 5 8.73 22.66 13.69
C PRO A 5 7.77 22.04 12.67
N PRO A 6 7.11 22.86 11.83
CA PRO A 6 6.21 22.34 10.80
C PRO A 6 7.01 21.44 9.84
N GLN A 7 6.48 20.23 9.60
CA GLN A 7 6.97 19.34 8.56
C GLN A 7 6.96 20.09 7.21
N PRO A 8 8.00 19.94 6.36
CA PRO A 8 8.01 20.58 5.06
C PRO A 8 6.79 20.13 4.25
N ARG A 9 5.96 21.09 3.82
CA ARG A 9 4.91 20.82 2.84
C ARG A 9 5.60 20.42 1.54
N GLU A 10 5.57 19.14 1.19
CA GLU A 10 5.92 18.72 -0.17
C GLU A 10 5.05 19.53 -1.14
N THR A 11 5.71 20.28 -2.03
CA THR A 11 5.05 21.18 -2.98
C THR A 11 4.32 20.37 -4.04
N LEU A 12 3.12 20.84 -4.43
CA LEU A 12 2.26 20.23 -5.46
C LEU A 12 2.99 19.97 -6.80
N ASP A 13 4.09 20.68 -7.06
CA ASP A 13 4.90 20.60 -8.27
C ASP A 13 5.43 19.18 -8.55
N GLY A 14 5.76 18.41 -7.51
CA GLY A 14 6.27 17.04 -7.68
C GLY A 14 5.21 16.04 -8.15
N VAL A 15 3.93 16.38 -7.98
CA VAL A 15 2.81 15.45 -8.19
C VAL A 15 1.88 15.85 -9.35
N GLU A 16 2.07 17.04 -9.90
CA GLU A 16 1.31 17.57 -11.04
C GLU A 16 1.29 16.64 -12.27
N PRO A 17 2.40 16.01 -12.71
CA PRO A 17 2.38 15.13 -13.88
C PRO A 17 1.43 13.95 -13.74
N TYR A 18 1.28 13.39 -12.54
CA TYR A 18 0.39 12.26 -12.27
C TYR A 18 -1.08 12.68 -12.34
N ILE A 19 -1.42 13.83 -11.75
CA ILE A 19 -2.78 14.39 -11.77
C ILE A 19 -3.18 14.73 -13.22
N ARG A 20 -2.25 15.32 -13.99
CA ARG A 20 -2.46 15.63 -15.42
C ARG A 20 -2.68 14.36 -16.24
N GLY A 21 -1.94 13.29 -15.94
CA GLY A 21 -2.14 11.98 -16.57
C GLY A 21 -3.56 11.44 -16.39
N VAL A 22 -4.10 11.53 -15.17
CA VAL A 22 -5.47 11.12 -14.84
C VAL A 22 -6.50 11.94 -15.64
N ARG A 23 -6.33 13.27 -15.72
CA ARG A 23 -7.19 14.14 -16.54
C ARG A 23 -7.18 13.74 -18.01
N ASN A 24 -6.02 13.43 -18.57
CA ASN A 24 -5.90 13.03 -19.97
C ASN A 24 -6.61 11.70 -20.26
N LEU A 25 -6.54 10.73 -19.35
CA LEU A 25 -7.27 9.45 -19.47
C LEU A 25 -8.79 9.67 -19.42
N ILE A 26 -9.27 10.56 -18.57
CA ILE A 26 -10.69 10.96 -18.55
C ILE A 26 -11.10 11.56 -19.91
N ASP A 27 -10.29 12.46 -20.46
CA ASP A 27 -10.59 13.09 -21.76
C ASP A 27 -10.57 12.09 -22.92
N PHE A 28 -9.66 11.13 -22.90
CA PHE A 28 -9.63 10.02 -23.85
C PHE A 28 -10.91 9.19 -23.75
N SER A 29 -11.25 8.75 -22.54
CA SER A 29 -12.41 7.90 -22.28
C SER A 29 -13.72 8.57 -22.70
N ARG A 30 -13.86 9.87 -22.44
CA ARG A 30 -15.04 10.66 -22.83
C ARG A 30 -15.19 10.82 -24.34
N LYS A 31 -14.08 10.84 -25.09
CA LYS A 31 -14.08 11.00 -26.56
C LYS A 31 -14.23 9.68 -27.30
N ALA A 32 -14.14 8.54 -26.61
CA ALA A 32 -14.26 7.23 -27.24
C ALA A 32 -15.69 6.96 -27.72
N MET A 33 -15.82 6.30 -28.89
CA MET A 33 -17.13 5.91 -29.43
C MET A 33 -17.80 4.79 -28.61
N LYS A 34 -17.02 4.06 -27.80
CA LYS A 34 -17.49 3.05 -26.86
C LYS A 34 -17.33 3.57 -25.44
N ARG A 35 -18.14 3.07 -24.50
CA ARG A 35 -17.91 3.32 -23.06
C ARG A 35 -16.63 2.60 -22.64
N VAL A 36 -15.58 3.36 -22.37
CA VAL A 36 -14.30 2.86 -21.86
C VAL A 36 -14.27 3.13 -20.35
N PRO A 37 -14.01 2.14 -19.48
CA PRO A 37 -13.78 2.40 -18.07
C PRO A 37 -12.33 2.85 -17.81
N VAL A 38 -12.15 3.73 -16.83
CA VAL A 38 -10.83 4.14 -16.32
C VAL A 38 -10.63 3.53 -14.93
N VAL A 39 -9.77 2.52 -14.84
CA VAL A 39 -9.37 1.91 -13.56
C VAL A 39 -8.09 2.57 -13.07
N PHE A 40 -8.11 3.09 -11.84
CA PHE A 40 -7.00 3.80 -11.24
C PHE A 40 -6.50 3.10 -9.98
N ILE A 41 -5.20 2.77 -9.98
CA ILE A 41 -4.53 2.17 -8.83
C ILE A 41 -4.03 3.27 -7.89
N SER A 42 -4.84 3.49 -6.85
CA SER A 42 -4.55 4.35 -5.71
C SER A 42 -3.83 3.56 -4.60
N SER A 43 -3.66 4.12 -3.41
CA SER A 43 -2.97 3.43 -2.32
C SER A 43 -3.70 3.56 -0.99
N VAL A 44 -3.61 2.52 -0.15
CA VAL A 44 -4.22 2.49 1.19
C VAL A 44 -3.62 3.55 2.12
N VAL A 45 -2.40 4.03 1.85
CA VAL A 45 -1.77 5.12 2.62
C VAL A 45 -2.50 6.46 2.46
N THR A 46 -3.41 6.60 1.49
CA THR A 46 -4.29 7.77 1.38
C THR A 46 -5.21 7.97 2.59
N THR A 47 -5.36 6.92 3.41
CA THR A 47 -6.15 6.91 4.64
C THR A 47 -5.32 6.58 5.87
N GLU A 48 -3.99 6.76 5.82
CA GLU A 48 -3.06 6.42 6.91
C GLU A 48 -3.41 7.14 8.24
N GLY A 49 -3.88 8.38 8.15
CA GLY A 49 -4.33 9.16 9.29
C GLY A 49 -5.72 8.80 9.83
N TRP A 50 -6.39 7.74 9.36
CA TRP A 50 -7.77 7.42 9.77
C TRP A 50 -7.87 7.20 11.29
N ARG A 51 -8.80 7.91 11.93
CA ARG A 51 -9.05 7.86 13.40
C ARG A 51 -10.53 7.72 13.74
N GLU A 52 -11.37 7.49 12.74
CA GLU A 52 -12.81 7.33 12.96
C GLU A 52 -13.12 5.98 13.61
N LYS A 53 -14.24 5.88 14.33
CA LYS A 53 -14.65 4.64 15.02
C LYS A 53 -15.09 3.51 14.09
N ARG A 54 -15.23 3.78 12.79
CA ARG A 54 -15.67 2.83 11.77
C ARG A 54 -14.49 2.41 10.88
N PRO A 55 -14.55 1.23 10.25
CA PRO A 55 -13.61 0.85 9.20
C PRO A 55 -13.55 1.89 8.07
N VAL A 56 -12.43 1.95 7.37
CA VAL A 56 -12.29 2.74 6.15
C VAL A 56 -13.28 2.21 5.12
N PRO A 57 -14.21 3.05 4.65
CA PRO A 57 -15.24 2.65 3.70
C PRO A 57 -14.72 2.55 2.27
N GLU A 58 -15.38 1.71 1.46
CA GLU A 58 -15.28 1.68 -0.01
C GLU A 58 -16.03 2.88 -0.63
N GLU A 59 -15.72 4.08 -0.15
CA GLU A 59 -16.30 5.33 -0.60
C GLU A 59 -15.23 6.44 -0.66
N SER A 60 -15.61 7.56 -1.26
CA SER A 60 -14.78 8.75 -1.38
C SER A 60 -14.46 9.34 -0.03
N ILE A 61 -13.20 9.71 0.17
CA ILE A 61 -12.75 10.38 1.38
C ILE A 61 -12.33 11.78 0.99
N HIS A 62 -13.11 12.77 1.41
CA HIS A 62 -12.88 14.18 1.07
C HIS A 62 -12.03 14.91 2.12
N ASP A 63 -11.77 14.30 3.27
CA ASP A 63 -10.98 14.90 4.33
C ASP A 63 -9.49 14.59 4.15
N PHE A 64 -8.74 15.60 3.75
CA PHE A 64 -7.31 15.49 3.44
C PHE A 64 -6.45 15.24 4.68
N LYS A 65 -6.99 15.40 5.90
CA LYS A 65 -6.25 15.13 7.14
C LYS A 65 -5.77 13.68 7.28
N PHE A 66 -6.37 12.77 6.51
CA PHE A 66 -6.04 11.34 6.54
C PHE A 66 -4.87 10.97 5.62
N ALA A 67 -4.48 11.83 4.69
CA ALA A 67 -3.26 11.69 3.90
C ALA A 67 -2.10 12.40 4.63
N LEU A 68 -0.98 11.73 4.86
CA LEU A 68 0.07 12.25 5.74
C LEU A 68 1.23 12.90 4.99
N ASN A 69 1.51 12.48 3.75
CA ASN A 69 2.60 13.00 2.93
C ASN A 69 2.12 13.36 1.50
N GLY A 70 2.97 13.99 0.68
CA GLY A 70 2.60 14.46 -0.67
C GLY A 70 2.25 13.33 -1.65
N TYR A 71 2.85 12.15 -1.50
CA TYR A 71 2.46 10.97 -2.26
C TYR A 71 1.03 10.54 -1.95
N ASP A 72 0.64 10.44 -0.67
CA ASP A 72 -0.72 10.10 -0.24
C ASP A 72 -1.72 11.11 -0.79
N HIS A 73 -1.40 12.41 -0.65
CA HIS A 73 -2.22 13.50 -1.16
C HIS A 73 -2.42 13.41 -2.68
N SER A 74 -1.38 13.07 -3.45
CA SER A 74 -1.47 12.95 -4.91
C SER A 74 -2.43 11.83 -5.36
N LYS A 75 -2.38 10.68 -4.66
CA LYS A 75 -3.25 9.53 -4.91
C LYS A 75 -4.69 9.84 -4.51
N LEU A 76 -4.89 10.58 -3.40
CA LEU A 76 -6.20 11.02 -2.95
C LEU A 76 -6.84 12.00 -3.94
N VAL A 77 -6.11 13.05 -4.35
CA VAL A 77 -6.59 14.04 -5.33
C VAL A 77 -6.96 13.39 -6.66
N SER A 78 -6.11 12.47 -7.14
CA SER A 78 -6.38 11.72 -8.38
C SER A 78 -7.68 10.92 -8.29
N SER A 79 -7.95 10.30 -7.13
CA SER A 79 -9.17 9.54 -6.88
C SER A 79 -10.42 10.43 -6.91
N LEU A 80 -10.35 11.62 -6.29
CA LEU A 80 -11.46 12.60 -6.26
C LEU A 80 -11.74 13.20 -7.65
N ILE A 81 -10.72 13.40 -8.47
CA ILE A 81 -10.89 13.88 -9.86
C ILE A 81 -11.63 12.85 -10.71
N LEU A 82 -11.34 11.56 -10.53
CA LEU A 82 -12.00 10.46 -11.24
C LEU A 82 -13.47 10.31 -10.82
N GLU A 83 -13.74 10.37 -9.52
CA GLU A 83 -15.11 10.43 -8.99
C GLU A 83 -15.89 11.57 -9.65
N ARG A 84 -15.33 12.79 -9.66
CA ARG A 84 -15.98 13.95 -10.26
C ARG A 84 -16.20 13.77 -11.77
N ALA A 85 -15.30 13.08 -12.46
CA ALA A 85 -15.47 12.73 -13.87
C ALA A 85 -16.61 11.73 -14.10
N THR A 86 -16.80 10.77 -13.20
CA THR A 86 -17.97 9.87 -13.22
C THR A 86 -19.26 10.66 -13.06
N GLU A 87 -19.33 11.53 -12.05
CA GLU A 87 -20.53 12.32 -11.76
C GLU A 87 -20.89 13.31 -12.87
N MET A 88 -19.91 14.08 -13.35
CA MET A 88 -20.16 15.19 -14.26
C MET A 88 -20.24 14.78 -15.72
N ALA A 89 -19.44 13.78 -16.11
CA ALA A 89 -19.22 13.43 -17.50
C ALA A 89 -19.64 11.99 -17.84
N GLY A 90 -20.16 11.23 -16.86
CA GLY A 90 -20.62 9.86 -17.08
C GLY A 90 -19.51 8.89 -17.50
N VAL A 91 -18.24 9.25 -17.25
CA VAL A 91 -17.09 8.39 -17.54
C VAL A 91 -17.05 7.30 -16.48
N PRO A 92 -17.14 6.00 -16.82
CA PRO A 92 -17.02 4.95 -15.80
C PRO A 92 -15.61 4.98 -15.20
N THR A 93 -15.48 5.26 -13.91
CA THR A 93 -14.18 5.23 -13.23
C THR A 93 -14.22 4.34 -11.99
N GLU A 94 -13.10 3.67 -11.76
CA GLU A 94 -12.91 2.82 -10.60
C GLU A 94 -11.59 3.16 -9.91
N VAL A 95 -11.60 3.21 -8.59
CA VAL A 95 -10.41 3.47 -7.78
C VAL A 95 -10.13 2.28 -6.87
N ILE A 96 -8.94 1.70 -7.01
CA ILE A 96 -8.48 0.57 -6.21
C ILE A 96 -7.35 1.02 -5.31
N ARG A 97 -7.52 0.98 -3.99
CA ARG A 97 -6.46 1.33 -3.01
C ARG A 97 -5.62 0.09 -2.72
N VAL A 98 -4.31 0.12 -3.04
CA VAL A 98 -3.38 -1.00 -2.77
C VAL A 98 -2.35 -0.69 -1.67
N GLY A 99 -1.97 -1.72 -0.88
CA GLY A 99 -0.91 -1.67 0.13
C GLY A 99 0.40 -2.32 -0.33
N GLN A 100 1.55 -1.93 0.26
CA GLN A 100 2.88 -2.50 -0.02
C GLN A 100 3.77 -2.47 1.24
N VAL A 101 4.70 -3.44 1.39
CA VAL A 101 5.80 -3.41 2.37
C VAL A 101 7.11 -3.91 1.72
N TYR A 102 8.24 -3.28 2.07
CA TYR A 102 9.60 -3.65 1.65
C TYR A 102 10.54 -3.57 2.86
N LEU A 103 11.26 -4.64 3.26
CA LEU A 103 12.25 -4.56 4.35
C LEU A 103 13.32 -5.67 4.37
N GLY A 104 14.55 -5.31 4.77
CA GLY A 104 15.78 -6.14 4.85
C GLY A 104 16.33 -6.38 6.27
N ALA A 105 15.55 -6.12 7.31
CA ALA A 105 15.77 -6.58 8.69
C ALA A 105 14.40 -6.69 9.38
N LEU A 106 14.25 -7.61 10.35
CA LEU A 106 12.93 -7.96 10.90
C LEU A 106 12.72 -7.34 12.29
N PRO A 107 11.92 -6.26 12.41
CA PRO A 107 11.37 -5.88 13.70
C PRO A 107 10.31 -6.92 14.13
N ASP A 108 10.08 -7.07 15.43
CA ASP A 108 9.04 -7.94 15.98
C ASP A 108 7.60 -7.43 15.72
N SER A 109 7.49 -6.14 15.40
CA SER A 109 6.28 -5.43 14.98
C SER A 109 6.67 -4.42 13.91
N VAL A 110 5.79 -4.18 12.94
CA VAL A 110 5.91 -3.09 11.96
C VAL A 110 4.97 -1.93 12.30
N GLY A 111 4.68 -1.74 13.60
CA GLY A 111 3.74 -0.74 14.08
C GLY A 111 2.30 -1.15 13.82
N TRP A 112 1.47 -0.22 13.35
CA TRP A 112 0.06 -0.47 13.06
C TRP A 112 -0.17 -1.43 11.87
N PHE A 113 0.85 -1.70 11.06
CA PHE A 113 0.86 -2.75 10.02
C PHE A 113 1.09 -4.18 10.56
N SER A 114 1.11 -4.37 11.88
CA SER A 114 1.38 -5.71 12.44
C SER A 114 0.27 -6.72 12.12
N THR A 115 -0.95 -6.24 11.90
CA THR A 115 -1.98 -7.02 11.22
C THR A 115 -1.71 -7.00 9.72
N VAL A 116 -1.42 -8.17 9.17
CA VAL A 116 -0.99 -8.39 7.78
C VAL A 116 -2.17 -8.86 6.95
N ASP A 117 -2.76 -7.91 6.24
CA ASP A 117 -3.87 -8.04 5.29
C ASP A 117 -3.37 -7.95 3.84
N TRP A 118 -2.15 -8.39 3.57
CA TRP A 118 -1.55 -8.23 2.25
C TRP A 118 -2.23 -9.10 1.19
N THR A 119 -2.37 -8.54 0.01
CA THR A 119 -2.87 -9.21 -1.18
C THR A 119 -1.71 -9.48 -2.15
N PRO A 120 -1.46 -10.75 -2.54
CA PRO A 120 -0.49 -11.03 -3.60
C PRO A 120 -0.85 -10.28 -4.90
N ILE A 121 0.14 -9.88 -5.68
CA ILE A 121 -0.10 -9.06 -6.89
C ILE A 121 -0.98 -9.78 -7.91
N GLU A 122 -0.90 -11.10 -7.99
CA GLU A 122 -1.77 -11.92 -8.83
C GLU A 122 -3.24 -11.83 -8.39
N GLY A 123 -3.46 -11.64 -7.09
CA GLY A 123 -4.78 -11.37 -6.51
C GLY A 123 -5.34 -10.03 -6.97
N ILE A 124 -4.55 -8.96 -6.84
CA ILE A 124 -4.92 -7.61 -7.31
C ILE A 124 -5.19 -7.59 -8.81
N ALA A 125 -4.33 -8.25 -9.60
CA ALA A 125 -4.50 -8.29 -11.04
C ALA A 125 -5.81 -8.99 -11.43
N LYS A 126 -6.20 -10.07 -10.73
CA LYS A 126 -7.48 -10.72 -10.93
C LYS A 126 -8.64 -9.87 -10.44
N GLU A 127 -8.53 -9.27 -9.27
CA GLU A 127 -9.54 -8.35 -8.72
C GLU A 127 -9.89 -7.30 -9.77
N VAL A 128 -8.91 -6.58 -10.32
CA VAL A 128 -9.10 -5.58 -11.39
C VAL A 128 -9.94 -6.12 -12.56
N LEU A 129 -9.68 -7.34 -13.01
CA LEU A 129 -10.40 -7.94 -14.14
C LEU A 129 -11.82 -8.39 -13.75
N GLU A 130 -12.00 -8.83 -12.51
CA GLU A 130 -13.29 -9.29 -11.99
C GLU A 130 -14.24 -8.10 -11.76
N VAL A 131 -13.78 -7.08 -11.05
CA VAL A 131 -14.58 -5.89 -10.69
C VAL A 131 -14.90 -5.00 -11.90
N SER A 132 -14.04 -5.00 -12.92
CA SER A 132 -14.29 -4.28 -14.18
C SER A 132 -15.24 -5.01 -15.15
N GLY A 133 -15.74 -6.19 -14.77
CA GLY A 133 -16.67 -6.96 -15.59
C GLY A 133 -16.01 -7.74 -16.73
N VAL A 134 -14.67 -7.89 -16.73
CA VAL A 134 -13.92 -8.55 -17.81
C VAL A 134 -13.94 -10.07 -17.64
N THR A 135 -13.71 -10.56 -16.41
CA THR A 135 -13.66 -12.00 -16.10
C THR A 135 -14.86 -12.50 -15.29
N GLU A 136 -15.61 -11.59 -14.68
CA GLU A 136 -16.87 -11.86 -13.97
C GLU A 136 -17.95 -10.97 -14.56
N HIS A 137 -19.22 -11.38 -14.47
CA HIS A 137 -20.30 -10.54 -14.98
C HIS A 137 -20.61 -9.42 -13.98
N VAL A 138 -20.36 -8.17 -14.39
CA VAL A 138 -20.71 -6.95 -13.65
C VAL A 138 -21.45 -6.03 -14.62
N ASP A 139 -22.65 -5.59 -14.23
CA ASP A 139 -23.41 -4.61 -15.01
C ASP A 139 -22.58 -3.32 -15.15
N ILE A 140 -22.59 -2.69 -16.33
CA ILE A 140 -21.75 -1.52 -16.61
C ILE A 140 -22.09 -0.33 -15.69
N GLU A 141 -23.31 -0.30 -15.17
CA GLU A 141 -23.78 0.67 -14.18
C GLU A 141 -23.15 0.46 -12.80
N ASP A 142 -22.65 -0.74 -12.52
CA ASP A 142 -21.99 -1.14 -11.27
C ASP A 142 -20.45 -1.03 -11.35
N VAL A 143 -19.86 -0.90 -12.55
CA VAL A 143 -18.43 -0.61 -12.77
C VAL A 143 -18.12 0.86 -12.48
N LYS A 144 -18.26 1.22 -11.21
CA LYS A 144 -18.01 2.54 -10.65
C LYS A 144 -17.73 2.47 -9.15
N GLY A 145 -17.12 3.53 -8.63
CA GLY A 145 -16.88 3.69 -7.18
C GLY A 145 -15.53 3.12 -6.75
N TYR A 146 -15.48 2.63 -5.52
CA TYR A 146 -14.24 2.21 -4.87
C TYR A 146 -14.26 0.73 -4.55
N PHE A 147 -13.08 0.13 -4.67
CA PHE A 147 -12.78 -1.24 -4.25
C PHE A 147 -11.48 -1.21 -3.45
N HIS A 148 -11.32 -2.17 -2.55
CA HIS A 148 -10.18 -2.27 -1.65
C HIS A 148 -9.32 -3.48 -2.00
N GLY A 149 -8.10 -3.20 -2.47
CA GLY A 149 -7.10 -4.23 -2.78
C GLY A 149 -6.39 -4.77 -1.53
N VAL A 150 -7.11 -4.99 -0.43
CA VAL A 150 -6.58 -5.58 0.81
C VAL A 150 -7.26 -6.92 1.08
N ASN A 151 -6.57 -7.81 1.79
CA ASN A 151 -7.08 -9.13 2.05
C ASN A 151 -8.04 -9.10 3.23
N SER A 152 -9.31 -9.47 3.00
CA SER A 152 -10.32 -9.57 4.06
C SER A 152 -9.94 -10.57 5.17
N ARG A 153 -8.97 -11.46 4.92
CA ARG A 153 -8.39 -12.37 5.90
C ARG A 153 -6.95 -11.97 6.20
N HIS A 154 -6.64 -11.72 7.45
CA HIS A 154 -5.32 -11.29 7.89
C HIS A 154 -4.60 -12.34 8.74
N THR A 155 -3.29 -12.15 8.88
CA THR A 155 -2.45 -12.84 9.86
C THR A 155 -1.66 -11.81 10.66
N GLU A 156 -0.86 -12.25 11.62
CA GLU A 156 -0.04 -11.38 12.45
C GLU A 156 1.42 -11.42 12.03
N TRP A 157 2.04 -10.25 11.93
CA TRP A 157 3.43 -10.07 11.53
C TRP A 157 4.42 -10.97 12.30
N PRO A 158 4.35 -11.12 13.64
CA PRO A 158 5.22 -12.04 14.37
C PRO A 158 5.22 -13.48 13.82
N THR A 159 4.08 -13.97 13.34
CA THR A 159 3.93 -15.30 12.73
C THR A 159 4.76 -15.42 11.45
N LEU A 160 4.70 -14.38 10.61
CA LEU A 160 5.46 -14.31 9.37
C LEU A 160 6.94 -13.99 9.63
N ALA A 161 7.26 -13.09 10.55
CA ALA A 161 8.61 -12.71 10.92
C ALA A 161 9.42 -13.91 11.39
N LYS A 162 8.82 -14.78 12.23
CA LYS A 162 9.43 -16.06 12.63
C LYS A 162 9.80 -16.92 11.42
N THR A 163 8.90 -17.00 10.45
CA THR A 163 9.11 -17.75 9.21
C THR A 163 10.28 -17.19 8.39
N VAL A 164 10.40 -15.87 8.31
CA VAL A 164 11.53 -15.20 7.64
C VAL A 164 12.83 -15.47 8.41
N MET A 165 12.84 -15.33 9.74
CA MET A 165 14.02 -15.67 10.56
C MET A 165 14.49 -17.12 10.32
N GLU A 166 13.58 -18.09 10.39
CA GLU A 166 13.88 -19.50 10.15
C GLU A 166 14.46 -19.75 8.76
N PHE A 167 13.93 -19.06 7.74
CA PHE A 167 14.43 -19.20 6.37
C PHE A 167 15.84 -18.62 6.18
N TYR A 168 16.13 -17.47 6.78
CA TYR A 168 17.41 -16.78 6.62
C TYR A 168 18.50 -17.28 7.58
N GLY A 169 18.13 -18.00 8.64
CA GLY A 169 19.03 -18.65 9.59
C GLY A 169 20.01 -17.65 10.22
N ASP A 170 21.31 -17.97 10.16
CA ASP A 170 22.38 -17.16 10.76
C ASP A 170 22.48 -15.72 10.23
N ARG A 171 21.81 -15.41 9.10
CA ARG A 171 21.74 -14.04 8.56
C ARG A 171 20.82 -13.13 9.38
N ILE A 172 19.81 -13.67 10.05
CA ILE A 172 18.89 -12.90 10.90
C ILE A 172 18.81 -13.56 12.27
N LYS A 173 19.65 -13.07 13.19
CA LYS A 173 19.91 -13.74 14.49
C LYS A 173 18.92 -13.41 15.59
N LYS A 174 18.19 -12.29 15.49
CA LYS A 174 17.23 -11.86 16.52
C LYS A 174 16.08 -11.04 15.92
N MET A 175 14.91 -11.19 16.51
CA MET A 175 13.82 -10.20 16.45
C MET A 175 14.05 -9.18 17.57
N VAL A 176 13.81 -7.92 17.27
CA VAL A 176 13.95 -6.80 18.21
C VAL A 176 12.73 -5.90 18.12
N SER A 177 12.48 -5.12 19.17
CA SER A 177 11.40 -4.13 19.15
C SER A 177 11.54 -3.17 17.96
N LEU A 178 10.43 -2.65 17.43
CA LEU A 178 10.47 -1.60 16.38
C LEU A 178 11.33 -0.40 16.81
N ASP A 179 11.32 -0.03 18.09
CA ASP A 179 12.13 1.06 18.62
C ASP A 179 13.63 0.76 18.56
N GLU A 180 14.04 -0.44 19.00
CA GLU A 180 15.43 -0.89 18.89
C GLU A 180 15.85 -0.99 17.43
N TRP A 181 14.98 -1.53 16.57
CA TRP A 181 15.22 -1.66 15.14
C TRP A 181 15.50 -0.30 14.47
N VAL A 182 14.67 0.71 14.75
CA VAL A 182 14.87 2.08 14.23
C VAL A 182 16.19 2.66 14.72
N ARG A 183 16.53 2.49 16.01
CA ARG A 183 17.81 2.98 16.56
C ARG A 183 19.01 2.33 15.89
N GLU A 184 18.96 1.04 15.61
CA GLU A 184 20.04 0.34 14.91
C GLU A 184 20.16 0.81 13.45
N LEU A 185 19.03 1.06 12.77
CA LEU A 185 19.04 1.63 11.43
C LEU A 185 19.65 3.04 11.41
N GLU A 186 19.29 3.91 12.36
CA GLU A 186 19.89 5.25 12.52
C GLU A 186 21.41 5.18 12.70
N LYS A 187 21.88 4.28 13.58
CA LYS A 187 23.33 4.08 13.78
C LYS A 187 24.01 3.64 12.49
N SER A 188 23.39 2.73 11.74
CA SER A 188 23.96 2.22 10.49
C SER A 188 24.07 3.31 9.40
N GLN A 189 23.15 4.29 9.39
CA GLN A 189 23.23 5.45 8.52
C GLN A 189 24.42 6.34 8.87
N ALA A 190 24.64 6.60 10.16
CA ALA A 190 25.73 7.45 10.62
C ALA A 190 27.13 6.87 10.30
N THR A 191 27.23 5.55 10.12
CA THR A 191 28.50 4.84 9.85
C THR A 191 28.69 4.43 8.39
N THR A 192 27.69 4.67 7.53
CA THR A 192 27.68 4.20 6.14
C THR A 192 28.10 5.32 5.18
N GLU A 193 29.10 5.07 4.33
CA GLU A 193 29.45 5.95 3.21
C GLU A 193 28.64 5.65 1.93
N ASP A 194 28.06 4.44 1.84
CA ASP A 194 27.29 3.95 0.68
C ASP A 194 25.88 3.49 1.08
N ILE A 195 24.89 4.36 0.87
CA ILE A 195 23.48 4.12 1.19
C ILE A 195 22.91 2.90 0.45
N ASP A 196 23.49 2.49 -0.67
CA ASP A 196 23.00 1.32 -1.42
C ASP A 196 23.35 -0.01 -0.76
N GLN A 197 24.30 -0.04 0.19
CA GLN A 197 24.57 -1.24 0.99
C GLN A 197 23.50 -1.51 2.04
N ASN A 198 22.77 -0.48 2.46
CA ASN A 198 21.62 -0.61 3.35
C ASN A 198 20.46 0.25 2.84
N PRO A 199 19.69 -0.25 1.85
CA PRO A 199 18.59 0.49 1.26
C PRO A 199 17.49 0.85 2.28
N GLY A 200 17.44 0.18 3.44
CA GLY A 200 16.53 0.53 4.54
C GLY A 200 16.74 1.96 5.05
N ILE A 201 17.95 2.53 4.92
CA ILE A 201 18.25 3.91 5.30
C ILE A 201 17.36 4.90 4.53
N LYS A 202 17.00 4.61 3.28
CA LYS A 202 16.16 5.48 2.43
C LYS A 202 14.75 5.67 3.01
N LEU A 203 14.30 4.77 3.88
CA LEU A 203 12.98 4.78 4.51
C LEU A 203 13.05 5.08 6.02
N LEU A 204 14.20 5.53 6.52
CA LEU A 204 14.42 5.75 7.96
C LEU A 204 13.39 6.71 8.59
N ASP A 205 13.08 7.82 7.91
CA ASP A 205 12.10 8.78 8.41
C ASP A 205 10.67 8.20 8.46
N THR A 206 10.32 7.32 7.52
CA THR A 206 9.07 6.56 7.52
C THR A 206 9.02 5.63 8.73
N TYR A 207 10.06 4.85 9.00
CA TYR A 207 10.08 3.94 10.16
C TYR A 207 10.03 4.70 11.49
N LYS A 208 10.65 5.88 11.57
CA LYS A 208 10.52 6.78 12.72
C LYS A 208 9.09 7.27 12.92
N ALA A 209 8.39 7.61 11.84
CA ALA A 209 6.99 8.00 11.90
C ALA A 209 6.12 6.86 12.44
N TRP A 210 6.26 5.66 11.88
CA TRP A 210 5.53 4.48 12.33
C TRP A 210 5.80 4.10 13.79
N ASN A 211 7.06 4.19 14.23
CA ASN A 211 7.42 3.94 15.63
C ASN A 211 6.81 4.98 16.58
N ARG A 212 6.73 6.25 16.19
CA ARG A 212 6.03 7.29 16.98
C ARG A 212 4.54 7.01 17.05
N GLU A 213 3.92 6.69 15.92
CA GLU A 213 2.49 6.40 15.80
C GLU A 213 2.07 5.18 16.63
N ALA A 214 2.84 4.09 16.54
CA ALA A 214 2.61 2.89 17.34
C ALA A 214 2.59 3.19 18.85
N LYS A 215 3.46 4.10 19.33
CA LYS A 215 3.50 4.53 20.75
C LYS A 215 2.29 5.36 21.18
N THR A 216 1.56 5.96 20.23
CA THR A 216 0.31 6.68 20.54
C THR A 216 -0.90 5.75 20.65
N GLY A 217 -0.71 4.45 20.42
CA GLY A 217 -1.80 3.45 20.42
C GLY A 217 -2.57 3.39 19.11
N GLN A 218 -2.05 3.98 18.02
CA GLN A 218 -2.62 3.79 16.69
C GLN A 218 -2.53 2.30 16.31
N GLY A 219 -3.69 1.69 16.11
CA GLY A 219 -3.83 0.30 15.68
C GLY A 219 -4.00 0.16 14.17
N HIS A 220 -4.13 -1.09 13.72
CA HIS A 220 -4.43 -1.42 12.33
C HIS A 220 -5.69 -0.69 11.83
N VAL A 221 -5.63 -0.22 10.58
CA VAL A 221 -6.76 0.43 9.91
C VAL A 221 -7.57 -0.65 9.21
N GLU A 222 -8.73 -0.98 9.76
CA GLU A 222 -9.64 -1.94 9.14
C GLU A 222 -10.33 -1.32 7.92
N PHE A 223 -10.47 -2.09 6.84
CA PHE A 223 -11.15 -1.70 5.61
C PHE A 223 -12.47 -2.48 5.48
N ASP A 224 -13.57 -1.81 5.11
CA ASP A 224 -14.79 -2.49 4.69
C ASP A 224 -14.50 -3.20 3.36
N MET A 225 -14.81 -4.50 3.30
CA MET A 225 -14.53 -5.36 2.15
C MET A 225 -15.81 -5.88 1.49
N MET A 226 -17.00 -5.46 1.96
CA MET A 226 -18.27 -6.04 1.56
C MET A 226 -18.55 -5.91 0.06
N ARG A 227 -18.19 -4.78 -0.57
CA ARG A 227 -18.35 -4.61 -2.02
C ARG A 227 -17.30 -5.39 -2.78
N THR A 228 -16.02 -5.28 -2.39
CA THR A 228 -14.94 -6.02 -3.07
C THR A 228 -15.18 -7.52 -3.06
N ILE A 229 -15.53 -8.13 -1.94
CA ILE A 229 -15.80 -9.58 -1.90
C ILE A 229 -17.10 -9.96 -2.61
N LYS A 230 -18.05 -9.02 -2.81
CA LYS A 230 -19.27 -9.27 -3.59
C LYS A 230 -18.92 -9.49 -5.07
N TYR A 231 -18.07 -8.63 -5.63
CA TYR A 231 -17.76 -8.62 -7.07
C TYR A 231 -16.47 -9.35 -7.46
N SER A 232 -15.51 -9.49 -6.55
CA SER A 232 -14.29 -10.27 -6.78
C SER A 232 -14.38 -11.65 -6.14
N LYS A 233 -14.45 -12.68 -6.98
CA LYS A 233 -14.34 -14.07 -6.53
C LYS A 233 -12.98 -14.33 -5.90
N THR A 234 -11.92 -13.80 -6.51
CA THR A 234 -10.54 -13.96 -6.00
C THR A 234 -10.41 -13.43 -4.58
N MET A 235 -10.90 -12.22 -4.29
CA MET A 235 -10.80 -11.62 -2.96
C MET A 235 -11.69 -12.33 -1.92
N ARG A 236 -12.84 -12.87 -2.35
CA ARG A 236 -13.75 -13.64 -1.49
C ARG A 236 -13.17 -14.98 -1.03
N GLU A 237 -12.47 -15.66 -1.94
CA GLU A 237 -11.88 -16.99 -1.71
C GLU A 237 -10.46 -16.94 -1.12
N MET A 238 -9.83 -15.76 -1.15
CA MET A 238 -8.46 -15.56 -0.68
C MET A 238 -8.30 -15.96 0.78
N ASN A 239 -7.22 -16.69 1.08
CA ASN A 239 -6.81 -16.97 2.44
C ASN A 239 -5.81 -15.92 2.92
N ALA A 240 -5.67 -15.78 4.24
CA ALA A 240 -4.62 -14.97 4.83
C ALA A 240 -3.24 -15.43 4.33
N ILE A 241 -2.27 -14.52 4.31
CA ILE A 241 -0.89 -14.86 3.98
C ILE A 241 -0.40 -15.93 4.95
N THR A 242 0.15 -17.01 4.39
CA THR A 242 0.62 -18.15 5.19
C THR A 242 2.13 -18.12 5.35
N PRO A 243 2.66 -18.76 6.42
CA PRO A 243 4.10 -19.06 6.52
C PRO A 243 4.67 -19.72 5.27
N ALA A 244 3.95 -20.68 4.67
CA ALA A 244 4.40 -21.35 3.45
C ALA A 244 4.56 -20.39 2.26
N LEU A 245 3.62 -19.45 2.10
CA LEU A 245 3.71 -18.40 1.08
C LEU A 245 4.87 -17.44 1.37
N MET A 246 5.05 -17.04 2.63
CA MET A 246 6.18 -16.20 3.06
C MET A 246 7.54 -16.88 2.79
N GLN A 247 7.68 -18.18 3.08
CA GLN A 247 8.89 -18.94 2.71
C GLN A 247 9.10 -18.94 1.20
N ASN A 248 8.04 -19.07 0.40
CA ASN A 248 8.14 -19.01 -1.05
C ASN A 248 8.66 -17.64 -1.54
N TRP A 249 8.16 -16.54 -0.99
CA TRP A 249 8.69 -15.20 -1.27
C TRP A 249 10.15 -15.05 -0.87
N CYS A 250 10.55 -15.54 0.31
CA CYS A 250 11.94 -15.52 0.74
C CYS A 250 12.87 -16.27 -0.25
N ARG A 251 12.41 -17.40 -0.81
CA ARG A 251 13.14 -18.13 -1.87
C ARG A 251 13.28 -17.30 -3.14
N GLN A 252 12.23 -16.57 -3.54
CA GLN A 252 12.26 -15.71 -4.73
C GLN A 252 13.21 -14.53 -4.54
N TRP A 253 13.11 -13.82 -3.41
CA TRP A 253 13.99 -12.69 -3.07
C TRP A 253 15.46 -13.11 -3.01
N SER A 254 15.77 -14.25 -2.39
CA SER A 254 17.13 -14.80 -2.33
C SER A 254 17.71 -15.20 -3.69
N ARG A 255 16.88 -15.44 -4.71
CA ARG A 255 17.33 -15.72 -6.08
C ARG A 255 17.62 -14.45 -6.87
N THR A 256 16.85 -13.40 -6.65
CA THR A 256 17.03 -12.10 -7.31
C THR A 256 18.34 -11.45 -6.88
N ASP A 257 18.68 -11.55 -5.58
CA ASP A 257 19.94 -11.04 -5.01
C ASP A 257 21.19 -11.64 -5.68
N ARG A 258 21.16 -12.95 -5.99
CA ARG A 258 22.26 -13.64 -6.70
C ARG A 258 22.43 -13.20 -8.16
N ARG A 259 21.37 -12.75 -8.83
CA ARG A 259 21.47 -12.26 -10.23
C ARG A 259 21.99 -10.83 -10.30
N GLY A 260 21.71 -10.00 -9.30
CA GLY A 260 22.28 -8.65 -9.20
C GLY A 260 23.81 -8.65 -9.07
N SER A 261 24.37 -9.66 -8.39
CA SER A 261 25.82 -9.83 -8.25
C SER A 261 26.53 -10.30 -9.53
N LEU A 262 25.82 -10.84 -10.53
CA LEU A 262 26.40 -11.36 -11.78
C LEU A 262 26.49 -10.30 -12.91
N ILE A 263 25.92 -9.10 -12.73
CA ILE A 263 25.91 -8.03 -13.75
C ILE A 263 27.05 -7.01 -13.51
N ARG A 264 27.88 -7.21 -12.47
CA ARG A 264 29.12 -6.46 -12.26
C ARG A 264 30.32 -7.36 -12.53
N GLY A 265 30.61 -7.57 -13.81
CA GLY A 265 31.81 -8.24 -14.33
C GLY A 265 32.23 -7.60 -15.62
#